data_AF-W0RTF4-F1
#
_entry.id   AF-W0RTF4-F1
#
_cell.length_a   1.000
_cell.length_b   1.000
_cell.length_c   1.000
_cell.angle_alpha   90.00
_cell.angle_beta   90.00
_cell.angle_gamma   90.00
#
_symmetry.space_group_name_H-M   'P 1'
#
loop_
_entity.id
_entity.type
_entity.pdbx_description
1 polymer ?
#
loop_
_entity_poly.entity_id
_entity_poly.type
_entity_poly.pdbx_seq_one_letter_code
_entity_poly.pdbx_strand_id
1 'polypeptide(L)'
;MDPVSAPEDRWRATLRIRSAGAPATFDALLVLGGARGGEMRAVVGETPFELAVPDGEVTVVVRPRDPARPVVAEFACEVGGQPAARGCGVAPVPVLHFRPGGVSCGGLPFADGKPAPPAA
;
A
#
# COMPACT_ATOMS: atom_id res chain seq x y z
N MET A 1 1.53 -33.40 24.62
CA MET A 1 1.14 -32.01 24.88
C MET A 1 2.04 -31.16 24.02
N ASP A 2 1.65 -30.98 22.77
CA ASP A 2 2.26 -29.98 21.91
C ASP A 2 2.04 -28.60 22.54
N PRO A 3 3.05 -27.73 22.60
CA PRO A 3 2.77 -26.33 22.81
C PRO A 3 1.88 -25.93 21.63
N VAL A 4 0.63 -25.56 21.91
CA VAL A 4 -0.12 -24.69 21.02
C VAL A 4 0.81 -23.50 20.77
N SER A 5 1.45 -23.49 19.59
CA SER A 5 2.02 -22.28 19.04
C SER A 5 0.86 -21.30 19.06
N ALA A 6 0.86 -20.38 20.02
CA ALA A 6 0.00 -19.23 19.97
C ALA A 6 0.09 -18.70 18.53
N PRO A 7 -1.04 -18.37 17.87
CA PRO A 7 -0.93 -17.72 16.58
C PRO A 7 -0.15 -16.43 16.84
N GLU A 8 1.14 -16.46 16.53
CA GLU A 8 2.02 -15.30 16.54
C GLU A 8 1.21 -14.22 15.84
N ASP A 9 0.92 -13.11 16.53
CA ASP A 9 0.05 -12.01 16.08
C ASP A 9 0.35 -11.66 14.62
N ARG A 10 -0.31 -12.37 13.69
CA ARG A 10 0.08 -12.36 12.28
C ARG A 10 -0.63 -11.18 11.66
N TRP A 11 0.14 -10.13 11.47
CA TRP A 11 -0.18 -8.91 10.73
C TRP A 11 -0.50 -9.24 9.28
N ARG A 12 -1.78 -9.26 8.95
CA ARG A 12 -2.24 -9.31 7.57
C ARG A 12 -2.67 -7.92 7.17
N ALA A 13 -2.19 -7.44 6.04
CA ALA A 13 -2.78 -6.24 5.47
C ALA A 13 -3.28 -6.45 4.06
N THR A 14 -4.31 -5.72 3.72
CA THR A 14 -5.01 -5.75 2.45
C THR A 14 -4.97 -4.36 1.87
N LEU A 15 -4.37 -4.25 0.70
CA LEU A 15 -4.40 -3.04 -0.12
C LEU A 15 -5.59 -3.14 -1.07
N ARG A 16 -6.44 -2.10 -1.08
CA ARG A 16 -7.52 -1.94 -2.04
C ARG A 16 -7.36 -0.65 -2.82
N ILE A 17 -7.36 -0.74 -4.15
CA ILE A 17 -7.24 0.44 -5.02
C ILE A 17 -8.54 0.59 -5.79
N ARG A 18 -9.16 1.78 -5.73
CA ARG A 18 -10.42 2.12 -6.42
C ARG A 18 -10.20 3.39 -7.24
N SER A 19 -10.94 3.58 -8.33
CA SER A 19 -10.99 4.88 -9.00
C SER A 19 -12.11 5.73 -8.41
N ALA A 20 -11.99 7.06 -8.50
CA ALA A 20 -13.07 7.98 -8.12
C ALA A 20 -14.21 8.03 -9.16
N GLY A 21 -14.09 7.27 -10.26
CA GLY A 21 -15.01 7.31 -11.41
C GLY A 21 -14.79 6.13 -12.36
N ALA A 22 -14.38 6.40 -13.60
CA ALA A 22 -14.13 5.35 -14.59
C ALA A 22 -12.97 4.41 -14.19
N PRO A 23 -12.91 3.17 -14.72
CA PRO A 23 -11.78 2.27 -14.47
C PRO A 23 -10.44 2.96 -14.79
N ALA A 24 -9.47 2.77 -13.90
CA ALA A 24 -8.13 3.31 -14.02
C ALA A 24 -7.11 2.17 -13.97
N THR A 25 -6.10 2.24 -14.84
CA THR A 25 -4.93 1.37 -14.79
C THR A 25 -3.85 2.01 -13.94
N PHE A 26 -3.15 1.21 -13.14
CA PHE A 26 -2.10 1.70 -12.25
C PHE A 26 -0.94 0.72 -12.16
N ASP A 27 0.18 1.24 -11.68
CA ASP A 27 1.33 0.48 -11.21
C ASP A 27 1.45 0.68 -9.68
N ALA A 28 1.57 -0.41 -8.92
CA ALA A 28 1.78 -0.36 -7.48
C ALA A 28 3.16 -0.92 -7.13
N LEU A 29 3.92 -0.17 -6.35
CA LEU A 29 5.22 -0.57 -5.81
C LEU A 29 5.05 -0.90 -4.34
N LEU A 30 5.39 -2.13 -3.96
CA LEU A 30 5.41 -2.55 -2.56
C LEU A 30 6.86 -2.67 -2.11
N VAL A 31 7.18 -2.06 -0.96
CA VAL A 31 8.49 -2.11 -0.30
C VAL A 31 8.28 -2.63 1.12
N LEU A 32 8.94 -3.74 1.46
CA LEU A 32 8.83 -4.40 2.76
C LEU A 32 9.99 -3.98 3.69
N GLY A 33 9.69 -3.37 4.83
CA GLY A 33 10.65 -2.72 5.73
C GLY A 33 11.18 -3.59 6.87
N GLY A 34 11.42 -4.88 6.67
CA GLY A 34 12.02 -5.75 7.70
C GLY A 34 13.54 -5.58 7.80
N ALA A 35 14.02 -4.90 8.85
CA ALA A 35 15.40 -4.79 9.40
C ALA A 35 16.61 -4.50 8.47
N ARG A 36 16.55 -4.71 7.14
CA ARG A 36 17.64 -4.45 6.19
C ARG A 36 17.19 -4.02 4.77
N GLY A 37 15.99 -3.46 4.62
CA GLY A 37 15.50 -2.92 3.36
C GLY A 37 15.10 -4.02 2.38
N GLY A 38 13.80 -4.28 2.30
CA GLY A 38 13.24 -5.43 1.61
C GLY A 38 12.72 -5.19 0.21
N GLU A 39 12.29 -6.32 -0.33
CA GLU A 39 11.76 -6.62 -1.65
C GLU A 39 10.90 -5.50 -2.26
N MET A 40 11.23 -5.15 -3.50
CA MET A 40 10.49 -4.21 -4.33
C MET A 40 9.68 -5.00 -5.36
N ARG A 41 8.35 -5.03 -5.22
CA ARG A 41 7.46 -5.72 -6.17
C ARG A 41 6.59 -4.71 -6.90
N ALA A 42 6.69 -4.72 -8.23
CA ALA A 42 5.79 -3.97 -9.11
C ALA A 42 4.56 -4.83 -9.45
N VAL A 43 3.37 -4.26 -9.29
CA VAL A 43 2.10 -4.89 -9.64
C VAL A 43 1.36 -3.96 -10.61
N VAL A 44 0.88 -4.52 -11.72
CA VAL A 44 0.07 -3.79 -12.69
C VAL A 44 -1.37 -4.28 -12.57
N GLY A 45 -2.33 -3.36 -12.46
CA GLY A 45 -3.74 -3.72 -12.28
C GLY A 45 -4.72 -2.66 -12.77
N GLU A 46 -6.01 -3.02 -12.77
CA GLU A 46 -7.15 -2.15 -13.00
C GLU A 46 -8.00 -2.05 -11.73
N THR A 47 -8.61 -0.89 -11.48
CA THR A 47 -9.47 -0.67 -10.31
C THR A 47 -10.90 -1.21 -10.51
N PRO A 48 -11.52 -1.91 -9.53
CA PRO A 48 -11.01 -2.19 -8.19
C PRO A 48 -10.01 -3.36 -8.15
N PHE A 49 -8.96 -3.23 -7.32
CA PHE A 49 -7.94 -4.25 -7.12
C PHE A 49 -7.71 -4.50 -5.63
N GLU A 50 -7.49 -5.76 -5.23
CA GLU A 50 -7.22 -6.18 -3.85
C GLU A 50 -5.98 -7.09 -3.79
N LEU A 51 -5.07 -6.83 -2.84
CA LEU A 51 -3.85 -7.62 -2.64
C LEU A 51 -3.53 -7.74 -1.16
N ALA A 52 -3.24 -8.97 -0.71
CA ALA A 52 -2.69 -9.22 0.60
C ALA A 52 -1.19 -8.94 0.64
N VAL A 53 -0.73 -8.19 1.64
CA VAL A 53 0.68 -7.88 1.89
C VAL A 53 1.16 -8.60 3.15
N PRO A 54 2.45 -8.98 3.21
CA PRO A 54 3.00 -9.76 4.32
C PRO A 54 3.15 -8.92 5.60
N ASP A 55 3.41 -9.65 6.69
CA ASP A 55 3.68 -9.11 8.01
C ASP A 55 4.88 -8.12 8.03
N GLY A 56 4.77 -7.01 8.78
CA GLY A 56 5.87 -6.05 8.99
C GLY A 56 5.62 -4.65 8.43
N GLU A 57 6.64 -3.77 8.44
CA GLU A 57 6.50 -2.44 7.83
C GLU A 57 6.33 -2.56 6.31
N VAL A 58 5.36 -1.86 5.73
CA VAL A 58 5.08 -1.89 4.29
C VAL A 58 4.88 -0.48 3.78
N THR A 59 5.64 -0.10 2.76
CA THR A 59 5.36 1.10 1.97
C THR A 59 4.77 0.71 0.64
N VAL A 60 3.61 1.27 0.31
CA VAL A 60 2.95 1.10 -0.99
C VAL A 60 2.92 2.44 -1.70
N VAL A 61 3.44 2.48 -2.92
CA VAL A 61 3.31 3.64 -3.82
C VAL A 61 2.41 3.23 -4.98
N VAL A 62 1.30 3.94 -5.20
CA VAL A 62 0.38 3.66 -6.31
C VAL A 62 0.50 4.78 -7.34
N ARG A 63 0.84 4.43 -8.56
CA ARG A 63 0.98 5.37 -9.68
C ARG A 63 -0.10 5.08 -10.72
N PRO A 64 -1.12 5.94 -10.87
CA PRO A 64 -2.01 5.88 -12.02
C PRO A 64 -1.23 5.99 -13.32
N ARG A 65 -1.61 5.23 -14.35
CA ARG A 65 -1.04 5.39 -15.70
C ARG A 65 -1.61 6.59 -16.45
N ASP A 66 -2.83 6.99 -16.10
CA ASP A 66 -3.51 8.17 -16.62
C ASP A 66 -3.71 9.19 -15.49
N PRO A 67 -3.02 10.35 -15.51
CA PRO A 67 -3.17 11.37 -14.48
C PRO A 67 -4.55 12.03 -14.43
N ALA A 68 -5.32 11.97 -15.53
CA ALA A 68 -6.70 12.45 -15.54
C ALA A 68 -7.66 11.49 -14.81
N ARG A 69 -7.19 10.30 -14.45
CA ARG A 69 -7.95 9.26 -13.73
C ARG A 69 -7.28 8.95 -12.39
N PRO A 70 -7.48 9.79 -11.37
CA PRO A 70 -6.91 9.56 -10.05
C PRO A 70 -7.47 8.27 -9.44
N VAL A 71 -6.61 7.58 -8.69
CA VAL A 71 -6.98 6.40 -7.90
C VAL A 71 -6.96 6.75 -6.43
N VAL A 72 -7.88 6.14 -5.70
CA VAL A 72 -7.95 6.10 -4.25
C VAL A 72 -7.32 4.79 -3.80
N ALA A 73 -6.27 4.87 -2.99
CA ALA A 73 -5.64 3.71 -2.40
C ALA A 73 -6.05 3.61 -0.93
N GLU A 74 -6.76 2.56 -0.57
CA GLU A 74 -7.17 2.23 0.78
C GLU A 74 -6.32 1.08 1.29
N PHE A 75 -5.86 1.18 2.53
CA PHE A 75 -5.13 0.11 3.19
C PHE A 75 -5.86 -0.27 4.46
N ALA A 76 -6.06 -1.57 4.66
CA ALA A 76 -6.61 -2.13 5.89
C ALA A 76 -5.61 -3.15 6.44
N CYS A 77 -5.36 -3.09 7.73
CA CYS A 77 -4.51 -4.03 8.44
C CYS A 77 -5.32 -4.74 9.51
N GLU A 78 -5.06 -6.03 9.66
CA GLU A 78 -5.61 -6.92 10.65
C GLU A 78 -4.48 -7.60 11.42
N VAL A 79 -4.69 -7.83 12.72
CA VAL A 79 -3.79 -8.56 13.61
C VAL A 79 -4.61 -9.63 14.29
N GLY A 80 -4.21 -10.89 14.15
CA GLY A 80 -4.98 -12.00 14.73
C GLY A 80 -6.43 -12.09 14.19
N GLY A 81 -6.68 -11.57 12.99
CA GLY A 81 -8.03 -11.48 12.39
C GLY A 81 -8.88 -10.32 12.89
N GLN A 82 -8.34 -9.40 13.69
CA GLN A 82 -9.02 -8.19 14.14
C GLN A 82 -8.48 -6.96 13.41
N PRO A 83 -9.34 -6.01 12.97
CA PRO A 83 -8.88 -4.79 12.32
C PRO A 83 -8.02 -3.96 13.27
N ALA A 84 -6.77 -3.73 12.88
CA ALA A 84 -5.75 -3.05 13.68
C ALA A 84 -5.48 -1.61 13.20
N ALA A 85 -5.54 -1.36 11.89
CA ALA A 85 -5.35 -0.01 11.34
C ALA A 85 -5.98 0.13 9.95
N ARG A 86 -6.40 1.35 9.59
CA ARG A 86 -6.88 1.67 8.24
C ARG A 86 -6.36 3.04 7.82
N GLY A 87 -6.01 3.19 6.55
CA GLY A 87 -5.64 4.46 5.95
C GLY A 87 -6.18 4.59 4.52
N CYS A 88 -6.32 5.83 4.07
CA CYS A 88 -6.77 6.15 2.72
C CYS A 88 -5.92 7.29 2.15
N GLY A 89 -5.36 7.06 0.95
CA GLY A 89 -4.63 8.05 0.17
C GLY A 89 -5.39 8.40 -1.10
N VAL A 90 -5.68 9.69 -1.28
CA VAL A 90 -6.43 10.24 -2.44
C VAL A 90 -5.58 11.18 -3.31
N ALA A 91 -4.27 11.19 -3.09
CA ALA A 91 -3.35 12.02 -3.86
C ALA A 91 -3.21 11.50 -5.30
N PRO A 92 -2.69 12.32 -6.24
CA PRO A 92 -2.43 11.88 -7.61
C PRO A 92 -1.55 10.63 -7.70
N VAL A 93 -0.57 10.50 -6.80
CA VAL A 93 0.21 9.28 -6.58
C VAL A 93 0.13 8.96 -5.08
N PRO A 94 -0.81 8.10 -4.64
CA PRO A 94 -0.94 7.73 -3.23
C PRO A 94 0.29 7.01 -2.70
N VAL A 95 0.79 7.44 -1.54
CA VAL A 95 1.83 6.72 -0.79
C VAL A 95 1.25 6.32 0.56
N LEU A 96 1.21 5.02 0.82
CA LEU A 96 0.71 4.45 2.06
C LEU A 96 1.89 3.83 2.79
N HIS A 97 2.17 4.27 4.00
CA HIS A 97 3.20 3.67 4.83
C HIS A 97 2.57 3.06 6.08
N PHE A 98 2.69 1.74 6.17
CA PHE A 98 2.20 0.90 7.23
C PHE A 98 3.35 0.51 8.15
N ARG A 99 3.10 0.61 9.46
CA ARG A 99 4.00 0.14 10.50
C ARG A 99 3.21 -0.44 11.68
N PRO A 100 3.82 -1.30 12.51
CA PRO A 100 3.23 -1.68 13.79
C PRO A 100 2.85 -0.41 14.58
N GLY A 101 1.55 -0.22 14.83
CA GLY A 101 1.01 0.96 15.51
C GLY A 101 0.27 1.98 14.62
N GLY A 102 0.21 1.79 13.30
CA GLY A 102 -0.72 2.56 12.47
C GLY A 102 -0.40 2.65 10.98
N VAL A 103 -1.30 3.30 10.25
CA VAL A 103 -1.13 3.63 8.82
C VAL A 103 -0.96 5.14 8.70
N SER A 104 0.05 5.56 7.95
CA SER A 104 0.23 6.95 7.50
C SER A 104 0.00 7.04 6.00
N CYS A 105 -0.71 8.09 5.59
CA CYS A 105 -1.08 8.31 4.19
C CYS A 105 -0.48 9.63 3.72
N GLY A 106 0.22 9.59 2.59
CA GLY A 106 0.81 10.73 1.94
C GLY A 106 0.52 10.71 0.44
N GLY A 107 1.10 11.68 -0.25
CA GLY A 107 0.92 11.84 -1.68
C GLY A 107 2.15 12.43 -2.32
N LEU A 108 2.51 11.91 -3.49
CA LEU A 108 3.46 12.55 -4.37
C LEU A 108 2.70 13.31 -5.48
N PRO A 109 3.22 14.46 -5.93
CA PRO A 109 2.71 15.07 -7.15
C PRO A 109 2.94 14.11 -8.32
N PHE A 110 2.05 14.14 -9.31
CA PHE A 110 2.26 13.39 -10.54
C PHE A 110 3.36 14.09 -11.37
N ALA A 111 4.61 13.68 -11.18
CA ALA A 111 5.72 14.21 -11.95
C ALA A 111 5.79 13.51 -13.31
N ASP A 112 5.50 14.29 -14.36
CA ASP A 112 5.73 14.08 -15.80
C ASP A 112 6.56 12.85 -16.20
N GLY A 113 5.98 11.65 -16.09
CA GLY A 113 6.60 10.41 -16.57
C GLY A 113 7.83 9.90 -15.80
N LYS A 114 8.53 10.70 -14.98
CA LYS A 114 9.85 10.33 -14.41
C LYS A 114 9.96 10.71 -12.92
N PRO A 115 10.62 9.89 -12.07
CA PRO A 115 10.89 10.28 -10.68
C PRO A 115 11.74 11.56 -10.66
N ALA A 116 11.19 12.64 -10.12
CA ALA A 116 11.94 13.85 -9.81
C ALA A 116 12.75 13.61 -8.53
N PRO A 117 14.05 13.96 -8.50
CA PRO A 117 14.84 13.88 -7.28
C PRO A 117 14.31 14.88 -6.24
N PRO A 118 14.52 14.62 -4.94
CA PRO A 118 14.17 15.58 -3.90
C PRO A 118 14.90 16.91 -4.14
N ALA A 119 14.20 18.01 -3.95
CA ALA A 119 14.80 19.34 -3.98
C ALA A 119 15.85 19.45 -2.86
N ALA A 120 17.02 19.97 -3.21
CA ALA A 120 18.13 20.26 -2.30
C ALA A 120 17.82 21.42 -1.35
#